data_AF-A0A1R1FQT7-F1
#
_entry.id   AF-A0A1R1FQT7-F1
#
_cell.length_a   1.000
_cell.length_b   1.000
_cell.length_c   1.000
_cell.angle_alpha   90.00
_cell.angle_beta   90.00
_cell.angle_gamma   90.00
#
_symmetry.space_group_name_H-M   'P 1'
#
loop_
_entity.id
_entity.type
_entity.pdbx_description
1 polymer ?
#
loop_
_entity_poly.entity_id
_entity_poly.type
_entity_poly.pdbx_seq_one_letter_code
_entity_poly.pdbx_strand_id
1 'polypeptide(L)'
;MSSISATRQKQLDYMGLTAGDLKLLADHRPVFKKVVNEVVDHFYNHVGNYPDLVDLIARFSSIERLKETQKMYWLSMTDGIVDDAYIEQRIAIGLVHSRIGLSEDYYLGTYMVYLDIATSIFQQVIPDSWHPVIQALSKMFNLDSQLVLEAYEKKEKEKLHQLADDQQHTLQAITQITQELTGMISELNESAMAISSVAKETAASQDQAQVLLTELTGEIQQIGKMGELIREISDQSHLVGLNAAIEAAHAGEFGRGFEVVASEVRKLAASSRDAQGKIQSNLEQIMKKLSSVQQESDHTSRGARSQASRSAELAVFATTMEKLSLDLKNLEQQE
;
A
#
# COMPACT_ATOMS: atom_id res chain seq x y z
N MET A 1 33.86 20.78 44.59
CA MET A 1 34.86 20.81 43.51
C MET A 1 34.23 20.06 42.36
N SER A 2 33.76 20.78 41.35
CA SER A 2 33.17 20.20 40.13
C SER A 2 34.27 19.42 39.44
N SER A 3 34.23 18.09 39.50
CA SER A 3 35.31 17.22 39.01
C SER A 3 35.00 16.80 37.59
N ILE A 4 35.82 17.23 36.66
CA ILE A 4 35.84 16.75 35.28
C ILE A 4 36.05 15.22 35.26
N SER A 5 35.32 14.49 34.40
CA SER A 5 35.47 13.03 34.31
C SER A 5 36.89 12.59 33.95
N ALA A 6 37.31 11.38 34.35
CA ALA A 6 38.65 10.85 34.06
C ALA A 6 38.99 10.82 32.56
N THR A 7 37.99 10.51 31.71
CA THR A 7 38.14 10.54 30.25
C THR A 7 38.41 11.95 29.74
N ARG A 8 37.67 12.94 30.25
CA ARG A 8 37.86 14.35 29.88
C ARG A 8 39.17 14.91 30.39
N GLN A 9 39.59 14.55 31.61
CA GLN A 9 40.92 14.91 32.11
C GLN A 9 42.03 14.39 31.19
N LYS A 10 41.95 13.11 30.77
CA LYS A 10 42.91 12.53 29.82
C LYS A 10 42.94 13.27 28.47
N GLN A 11 41.78 13.74 27.99
CA GLN A 11 41.68 14.56 26.76
C GLN A 11 42.41 15.90 26.93
N LEU A 12 42.18 16.61 28.05
CA LEU A 12 42.87 17.87 28.36
C LEU A 12 44.39 17.68 28.48
N ASP A 13 44.80 16.60 29.14
CA ASP A 13 46.22 16.25 29.31
C ASP A 13 46.88 15.97 27.94
N TYR A 14 46.21 15.22 27.06
CA TYR A 14 46.71 14.90 25.72
C TYR A 14 46.94 16.15 24.86
N MET A 15 46.00 17.10 24.88
CA MET A 15 46.13 18.34 24.12
C MET A 15 47.01 19.40 24.80
N GLY A 16 47.47 19.13 26.02
CA GLY A 16 48.32 20.04 26.80
C GLY A 16 47.61 21.31 27.25
N LEU A 17 46.29 21.27 27.48
CA LEU A 17 45.56 22.37 28.12
C LEU A 17 45.75 22.27 29.64
N THR A 18 46.64 23.09 30.17
CA THR A 18 47.06 23.02 31.57
C THR A 18 46.31 24.03 32.44
N ALA A 19 46.34 23.82 33.76
CA ALA A 19 45.87 24.83 34.72
C ALA A 19 46.63 26.18 34.56
N GLY A 20 47.87 26.16 34.06
CA GLY A 20 48.65 27.36 33.74
C GLY A 20 48.05 28.13 32.56
N ASP A 21 47.61 27.44 31.51
CA ASP A 21 46.92 28.06 30.36
C ASP A 21 45.58 28.70 30.80
N LEU A 22 44.79 27.98 31.60
CA LEU A 22 43.51 28.49 32.13
C LEU A 22 43.71 29.72 33.03
N LYS A 23 44.72 29.68 33.91
CA LYS A 23 45.09 30.81 34.75
C LYS A 23 45.56 32.00 33.90
N LEU A 24 46.38 31.75 32.88
CA LEU A 24 46.87 32.80 31.99
C LEU A 24 45.71 33.53 31.30
N LEU A 25 44.72 32.80 30.79
CA LEU A 25 43.52 33.37 30.18
C LEU A 25 42.67 34.16 31.20
N ALA A 26 42.50 33.63 32.41
CA ALA A 26 41.78 34.31 33.48
C ALA A 26 42.45 35.62 33.92
N ASP A 27 43.77 35.62 34.06
CA ASP A 27 44.56 36.81 34.43
C ASP A 27 44.47 37.89 33.31
N HIS A 28 44.32 37.49 32.05
CA HIS A 28 44.14 38.40 30.90
C HIS A 28 42.68 38.76 30.59
N ARG A 29 41.70 38.30 31.38
CA ARG A 29 40.28 38.63 31.18
C ARG A 29 39.99 40.14 31.02
N PRO A 30 40.66 41.09 31.73
CA PRO A 30 40.47 42.52 31.49
C PRO A 30 40.82 42.96 30.06
N VAL A 31 41.85 42.36 29.45
CA VAL A 31 42.22 42.60 28.05
C VAL A 31 41.13 42.06 27.13
N PHE A 32 40.66 40.83 27.37
CA PHE A 32 39.56 40.24 26.60
C PHE A 32 38.29 41.11 26.64
N LYS A 33 37.94 41.67 27.80
CA LYS A 33 36.82 42.63 27.94
C LYS A 33 37.02 43.91 27.14
N LYS A 34 38.25 44.40 27.02
CA LYS A 34 38.57 45.62 26.26
C LYS A 34 38.40 45.40 24.75
N VAL A 35 38.74 44.20 24.26
CA VAL A 35 38.78 43.90 22.81
C VAL A 35 37.54 43.15 22.29
N VAL A 36 36.68 42.62 23.16
CA VAL A 36 35.56 41.75 22.76
C VAL A 36 34.62 42.37 21.74
N ASN A 37 34.34 43.68 21.83
CA ASN A 37 33.47 44.35 20.85
C ASN A 37 34.10 44.36 19.46
N GLU A 38 35.37 44.73 19.36
CA GLU A 38 36.11 44.77 18.09
C GLU A 38 36.24 43.38 17.47
N VAL A 39 36.57 42.37 18.29
CA VAL A 39 36.67 40.96 17.84
C VAL A 39 35.35 40.48 17.25
N VAL A 40 34.24 40.68 17.98
CA VAL A 40 32.92 40.22 17.56
C VAL A 40 32.40 40.99 16.35
N ASP A 41 32.65 42.30 16.27
CA ASP A 41 32.29 43.10 15.10
C ASP A 41 33.05 42.65 13.85
N HIS A 42 34.36 42.39 13.96
CA HIS A 42 35.16 41.84 12.86
C HIS A 42 34.66 40.46 12.42
N PHE A 43 34.29 39.59 13.37
CA PHE A 43 33.73 38.28 13.07
C PHE A 43 32.42 38.39 12.28
N TYR A 44 31.46 39.20 12.71
CA TYR A 44 30.19 39.35 11.97
C TYR A 44 30.34 40.13 10.65
N ASN A 45 31.31 41.03 10.54
CA ASN A 45 31.68 41.63 9.26
C ASN A 45 32.21 40.57 8.29
N HIS A 46 33.00 39.60 8.78
CA HIS A 46 33.45 38.47 7.97
C HIS A 46 32.28 37.58 7.55
N VAL A 47 31.42 37.16 8.49
CA VAL A 47 30.21 36.34 8.22
C VAL A 47 29.27 37.05 7.23
N GLY A 48 29.17 38.37 7.29
CA GLY A 48 28.37 39.18 6.37
C GLY A 48 28.76 39.05 4.89
N ASN A 49 29.97 38.55 4.59
CA ASN A 49 30.41 38.29 3.22
C ASN A 49 29.89 36.96 2.66
N TYR A 50 29.17 36.16 3.45
CA TYR A 50 28.63 34.85 3.07
C TYR A 50 27.09 34.90 3.10
N PRO A 51 26.43 35.15 1.95
CA PRO A 51 24.98 35.31 1.90
C PRO A 51 24.19 34.15 2.52
N ASP A 52 24.63 32.91 2.30
CA ASP A 52 23.97 31.73 2.87
C ASP A 52 23.97 31.72 4.42
N LEU A 53 25.05 32.21 5.04
CA LEU A 53 25.14 32.33 6.50
C LEU A 53 24.29 33.47 7.03
N VAL A 54 24.22 34.59 6.29
CA VAL A 54 23.35 35.73 6.62
C VAL A 54 21.89 35.31 6.56
N ASP A 55 21.50 34.58 5.53
CA ASP A 55 20.15 34.03 5.38
C ASP A 55 19.82 33.03 6.49
N LEU A 56 20.77 32.16 6.85
CA LEU A 56 20.61 31.24 7.97
C LEU A 56 20.38 31.99 9.28
N ILE A 57 21.18 33.03 9.56
CA ILE A 57 21.01 33.88 10.74
C ILE A 57 19.63 34.53 10.73
N ALA A 58 19.21 35.13 9.61
CA ALA A 58 17.94 35.84 9.50
C ALA A 58 16.70 34.96 9.77
N ARG A 59 16.80 33.63 9.52
CA ARG A 59 15.71 32.68 9.82
C ARG A 59 15.53 32.43 11.32
N PHE A 60 16.60 32.50 12.11
CA PHE A 60 16.60 32.05 13.50
C PHE A 60 16.92 33.16 14.53
N SER A 61 17.52 34.28 14.11
CA SER A 61 17.99 35.36 14.97
C SER A 61 18.28 36.65 14.18
N SER A 62 19.06 37.57 14.78
CA SER A 62 19.64 38.74 14.12
C SER A 62 21.11 38.89 14.51
N ILE A 63 21.91 39.52 13.64
CA ILE A 63 23.33 39.78 13.91
C ILE A 63 23.51 40.52 15.24
N GLU A 64 22.74 41.58 15.50
CA GLU A 64 22.87 42.36 16.74
C GLU A 64 22.62 41.53 18.00
N ARG A 65 21.62 40.65 17.98
CA ARG A 65 21.36 39.75 19.10
C ARG A 65 22.48 38.71 19.25
N LEU A 66 22.96 38.18 18.13
CA LEU A 66 24.02 37.17 18.15
C LEU A 66 25.36 37.76 18.62
N LYS A 67 25.66 39.02 18.27
CA LYS A 67 26.83 39.75 18.80
C LYS A 67 26.86 39.71 20.32
N GLU A 68 25.75 40.01 20.99
CA GLU A 68 25.69 39.98 22.46
C GLU A 68 25.95 38.58 23.03
N THR A 69 25.33 37.54 22.46
CA THR A 69 25.60 36.16 22.89
C THR A 69 27.04 35.73 22.63
N GLN A 70 27.62 36.20 21.52
CA GLN A 70 28.98 35.86 21.11
C GLN A 70 30.03 36.57 21.96
N LYS A 71 29.77 37.80 22.42
CA LYS A 71 30.61 38.49 23.42
C LYS A 71 30.67 37.70 24.72
N MET A 72 29.51 37.22 25.20
CA MET A 72 29.46 36.40 26.41
C MET A 72 30.19 35.06 26.23
N TYR A 73 30.01 34.41 25.08
CA TYR A 73 30.72 33.19 24.73
C TYR A 73 32.25 33.41 24.70
N TRP A 74 32.72 34.45 24.01
CA TRP A 74 34.15 34.82 23.98
C TRP A 74 34.73 35.06 25.37
N LEU A 75 34.02 35.79 26.22
CA LEU A 75 34.49 36.05 27.59
C LEU A 75 34.50 34.77 28.44
N SER A 76 33.57 33.84 28.25
CA SER A 76 33.56 32.59 29.01
C SER A 76 34.81 31.72 28.80
N MET A 77 35.53 31.88 27.69
CA MET A 77 36.85 31.23 27.47
C MET A 77 37.92 31.68 28.47
N THR A 78 37.69 32.77 29.19
CA THR A 78 38.62 33.36 30.17
C THR A 78 38.13 33.24 31.61
N ASP A 79 37.18 32.35 31.90
CA ASP A 79 36.72 32.10 33.27
C ASP A 79 37.75 31.29 34.11
N GLY A 80 38.74 30.68 33.44
CA GLY A 80 39.81 29.93 34.09
C GLY A 80 39.42 28.56 34.62
N ILE A 81 38.22 28.08 34.26
CA ILE A 81 37.65 26.81 34.70
C ILE A 81 37.11 26.07 33.48
N VAL A 82 37.49 24.80 33.34
CA VAL A 82 36.90 23.84 32.40
C VAL A 82 36.43 22.66 33.24
N ASP A 83 35.14 22.65 33.57
CA ASP A 83 34.49 21.59 34.31
C ASP A 83 33.36 20.97 33.48
N ASP A 84 32.66 19.98 34.03
CA ASP A 84 31.59 19.30 33.28
C ASP A 84 30.46 20.26 32.88
N ALA A 85 30.15 21.28 33.68
CA ALA A 85 29.14 22.28 33.34
C ALA A 85 29.57 23.15 32.13
N TYR A 86 30.83 23.56 32.08
CA TYR A 86 31.39 24.22 30.90
C TYR A 86 31.28 23.33 29.66
N ILE A 87 31.64 22.05 29.77
CA ILE A 87 31.62 21.09 28.67
C ILE A 87 30.19 20.86 28.17
N GLU A 88 29.24 20.61 29.07
CA GLU A 88 27.82 20.42 28.74
C GLU A 88 27.25 21.63 27.99
N GLN A 89 27.61 22.85 28.43
CA GLN A 89 27.21 24.07 27.75
C GLN A 89 27.74 24.13 26.31
N ARG A 90 29.00 23.74 26.06
CA ARG A 90 29.59 23.73 24.71
C ARG A 90 28.94 22.71 23.80
N ILE A 91 28.69 21.51 24.30
CA ILE A 91 27.95 20.47 23.57
C ILE A 91 26.54 20.97 23.23
N ALA A 92 25.83 21.61 24.17
CA ALA A 92 24.51 22.16 23.92
C ALA A 92 24.51 23.22 22.80
N ILE A 93 25.52 24.10 22.76
CA ILE A 93 25.69 25.08 21.68
C ILE A 93 25.93 24.37 20.33
N GLY A 94 26.79 23.34 20.29
CA GLY A 94 27.01 22.52 19.10
C GLY A 94 25.72 21.89 18.58
N LEU A 95 24.90 21.33 19.47
CA LEU A 95 23.59 20.76 19.13
C LEU A 95 22.61 21.80 18.55
N VAL A 96 22.63 23.04 19.04
CA VAL A 96 21.81 24.13 18.49
C VAL A 96 22.21 24.44 17.05
N HIS A 97 23.51 24.59 16.78
CA HIS A 97 24.01 24.87 15.43
C HIS A 97 23.73 23.72 14.45
N SER A 98 23.92 22.48 14.90
CA SER A 98 23.54 21.31 14.12
C SER A 98 22.03 21.28 13.83
N ARG A 99 21.19 21.70 14.79
CA ARG A 99 19.72 21.75 14.62
C ARG A 99 19.27 22.79 13.59
N ILE A 100 19.89 23.97 13.56
CA ILE A 100 19.56 25.00 12.57
C ILE A 100 20.15 24.71 11.18
N GLY A 101 21.02 23.69 11.06
CA GLY A 101 21.62 23.28 9.79
C GLY A 101 22.88 24.04 9.42
N LEU A 102 23.59 24.62 10.39
CA LEU A 102 24.94 25.13 10.14
C LEU A 102 25.87 23.93 9.87
N SER A 103 26.59 23.94 8.74
CA SER A 103 27.54 22.86 8.46
C SER A 103 28.72 22.90 9.43
N GLU A 104 29.27 21.73 9.73
CA GLU A 104 30.48 21.62 10.54
C GLU A 104 31.67 22.34 9.90
N ASP A 105 31.73 22.44 8.57
CA ASP A 105 32.78 23.18 7.85
C ASP A 105 32.82 24.67 8.26
N TYR A 106 31.66 25.34 8.25
CA TYR A 106 31.56 26.75 8.62
C TYR A 106 31.78 26.96 10.12
N TYR A 107 31.30 26.03 10.94
CA TYR A 107 31.54 26.08 12.39
C TYR A 107 33.04 25.92 12.68
N LEU A 108 33.69 24.89 12.17
CA LEU A 108 35.11 24.64 12.41
C LEU A 108 35.99 25.76 11.82
N GLY A 109 35.64 26.29 10.64
CA GLY A 109 36.32 27.43 10.04
C GLY A 109 36.25 28.71 10.89
N THR A 110 35.17 28.90 11.66
CA THR A 110 34.99 30.06 12.54
C THR A 110 36.09 30.17 13.59
N TYR A 111 36.63 29.05 14.09
CA TYR A 111 37.73 29.10 15.05
C TYR A 111 39.01 29.71 14.45
N MET A 112 39.30 29.45 13.17
CA MET A 112 40.42 30.10 12.47
C MET A 112 40.16 31.60 12.29
N VAL A 113 38.95 31.98 11.89
CA VAL A 113 38.56 33.39 11.76
C VAL A 113 38.74 34.14 13.10
N TYR A 114 38.32 33.53 14.21
CA TYR A 114 38.53 34.11 15.55
C TYR A 114 40.00 34.24 15.90
N LEU A 115 40.81 33.21 15.63
CA LEU A 115 42.24 33.24 15.95
C LEU A 115 42.99 34.28 15.13
N ASP A 116 42.66 34.47 13.85
CA ASP A 116 43.25 35.50 13.00
C ASP A 116 42.94 36.90 13.51
N ILE A 117 41.65 37.17 13.80
CA ILE A 117 41.20 38.45 14.36
C ILE A 117 41.87 38.70 15.72
N ALA A 118 41.85 37.72 16.61
CA ALA A 118 42.43 37.83 17.94
C ALA A 118 43.94 38.05 17.87
N THR A 119 44.66 37.34 17.01
CA THR A 119 46.12 37.50 16.87
C THR A 119 46.47 38.92 16.47
N SER A 120 45.79 39.48 15.46
CA SER A 120 46.04 40.85 14.98
C SER A 120 45.79 41.91 16.08
N ILE A 121 44.71 41.75 16.85
CA ILE A 121 44.35 42.70 17.91
C ILE A 121 45.29 42.56 19.11
N PHE A 122 45.59 41.34 19.55
CA PHE A 122 46.42 41.12 20.73
C PHE A 122 47.88 41.53 20.51
N GLN A 123 48.40 41.41 19.29
CA GLN A 123 49.72 41.96 18.93
C GLN A 123 49.81 43.47 19.17
N GLN A 124 48.70 44.20 18.98
CA GLN A 124 48.66 45.65 19.20
C GLN A 124 48.43 46.01 20.67
N VAL A 125 47.59 45.25 21.37
CA VAL A 125 47.17 45.58 22.74
C VAL A 125 48.14 45.08 23.80
N ILE A 126 48.79 43.92 23.59
CA ILE A 126 49.76 43.31 24.51
C ILE A 126 50.99 42.77 23.75
N PRO A 127 51.81 43.65 23.11
CA PRO A 127 52.88 43.24 22.21
C PRO A 127 53.94 42.31 22.83
N ASP A 128 54.16 42.40 24.13
CA ASP A 128 55.16 41.59 24.83
C ASP A 128 54.65 40.22 25.31
N SER A 129 53.33 40.01 25.36
CA SER A 129 52.72 38.80 25.94
C SER A 129 51.59 38.17 25.10
N TRP A 130 51.35 38.66 23.88
CA TRP A 130 50.28 38.12 23.01
C TRP A 130 50.47 36.64 22.67
N HIS A 131 51.71 36.18 22.47
CA HIS A 131 51.96 34.84 21.95
C HIS A 131 51.50 33.72 22.90
N PRO A 132 51.89 33.69 24.20
CA PRO A 132 51.37 32.71 25.15
C PRO A 132 49.84 32.77 25.32
N VAL A 133 49.25 33.98 25.26
CA VAL A 133 47.80 34.17 25.42
C VAL A 133 47.04 33.59 24.22
N ILE A 134 47.51 33.86 23.00
CA ILE A 134 46.93 33.27 21.78
C ILE A 134 47.15 31.76 21.76
N GLN A 135 48.30 31.25 22.21
CA GLN A 135 48.54 29.81 22.29
C GLN A 135 47.56 29.12 23.26
N ALA A 136 47.31 29.70 24.44
CA ALA A 136 46.32 29.19 25.38
C ALA A 136 44.89 29.26 24.81
N LEU A 137 44.55 30.34 24.11
CA LEU A 137 43.26 30.50 23.43
C LEU A 137 43.08 29.47 22.30
N SER A 138 44.12 29.19 21.52
CA SER A 138 44.09 28.16 20.47
C SER A 138 43.81 26.77 21.05
N LYS A 139 44.38 26.44 22.22
CA LYS A 139 44.04 25.19 22.93
C LYS A 139 42.57 25.16 23.36
N MET A 140 42.05 26.27 23.89
CA MET A 140 40.63 26.39 24.25
C MET A 140 39.71 26.22 23.03
N PHE A 141 40.03 26.85 21.90
CA PHE A 141 39.25 26.66 20.68
C PHE A 141 39.35 25.25 20.12
N ASN A 142 40.52 24.62 20.20
CA ASN A 142 40.66 23.22 19.79
C ASN A 142 39.80 22.29 20.66
N LEU A 143 39.72 22.52 21.97
CA LEU A 143 38.83 21.78 22.86
C LEU A 143 37.38 21.99 22.45
N ASP A 144 36.99 23.25 22.21
CA ASP A 144 35.64 23.60 21.81
C ASP A 144 35.24 22.91 20.48
N SER A 145 36.14 22.91 19.50
CA SER A 145 35.96 22.20 18.22
C SER A 145 35.71 20.70 18.42
N GLN A 146 36.47 20.04 19.32
CA GLN A 146 36.27 18.62 19.64
C GLN A 146 34.89 18.36 20.27
N LEU A 147 34.44 19.25 21.17
CA LEU A 147 33.12 19.14 21.81
C LEU A 147 31.97 19.39 20.85
N VAL A 148 32.14 20.31 19.90
CA VAL A 148 31.16 20.56 18.84
C VAL A 148 31.08 19.37 17.88
N LEU A 149 32.22 18.80 17.48
CA LEU A 149 32.25 17.61 16.63
C LEU A 149 31.54 16.43 17.32
N GLU A 150 31.79 16.22 18.62
CA GLU A 150 31.08 15.22 19.41
C GLU A 150 29.56 15.44 19.40
N ALA A 151 29.10 16.69 19.48
CA ALA A 151 27.67 17.02 19.40
C ALA A 151 27.07 16.68 18.02
N TYR A 152 27.78 16.95 16.93
CA TYR A 152 27.35 16.63 15.57
C TYR A 152 27.31 15.11 15.34
N GLU A 153 28.37 14.39 15.75
CA GLU A 153 28.43 12.93 15.67
C GLU A 153 27.31 12.25 16.45
N LYS A 154 27.00 12.75 17.66
CA LYS A 154 25.93 12.20 18.48
C LYS A 154 24.58 12.30 17.77
N LYS A 155 24.28 13.46 17.18
CA LYS A 155 23.03 13.67 16.45
C LYS A 155 22.94 12.80 15.19
N GLU A 156 24.04 12.62 14.47
CA GLU A 156 24.07 11.76 13.29
C GLU A 156 23.85 10.28 13.66
N LYS A 157 24.47 9.82 14.76
CA LYS A 157 24.22 8.48 15.32
C LYS A 157 22.76 8.27 15.73
N GLU A 158 22.15 9.25 16.41
CA GLU A 158 20.73 9.20 16.76
C GLU A 158 19.84 9.06 15.52
N LYS A 159 20.13 9.81 14.46
CA LYS A 159 19.41 9.72 13.18
C LYS A 159 19.60 8.37 12.49
N LEU A 160 20.82 7.81 12.53
CA LEU A 160 21.12 6.48 11.98
C LEU A 160 20.38 5.38 12.74
N HIS A 161 20.33 5.46 14.08
CA HIS A 161 19.56 4.52 14.90
C HIS A 161 18.06 4.59 14.57
N GLN A 162 17.50 5.80 14.46
CA GLN A 162 16.10 5.98 14.08
C GLN A 162 15.81 5.41 12.69
N LEU A 163 16.70 5.65 11.71
CA LEU A 163 16.55 5.09 10.36
C LEU A 163 16.61 3.55 10.36
N ALA A 164 17.49 2.96 11.17
CA ALA A 164 17.60 1.51 11.32
C ALA A 164 16.33 0.91 11.97
N ASP A 165 15.80 1.55 13.01
CA ASP A 165 14.55 1.14 13.66
C ASP A 165 13.36 1.23 12.70
N ASP A 166 13.25 2.33 11.93
CA ASP A 166 12.21 2.52 10.91
C ASP A 166 12.32 1.48 9.78
N GLN A 167 13.54 1.15 9.34
CA GLN A 167 13.79 0.09 8.37
C GLN A 167 13.35 -1.28 8.92
N GLN A 168 13.70 -1.60 10.17
CA GLN A 168 13.29 -2.85 10.81
C GLN A 168 11.76 -2.96 10.92
N HIS A 169 11.07 -1.88 11.31
CA HIS A 169 9.61 -1.86 11.34
C HIS A 169 8.99 -2.05 9.96
N THR A 170 9.59 -1.45 8.93
CA THR A 170 9.14 -1.61 7.54
C THR A 170 9.30 -3.06 7.08
N LEU A 171 10.44 -3.69 7.36
CA LEU A 171 10.69 -5.09 7.03
C LEU A 171 9.69 -6.02 7.73
N GLN A 172 9.44 -5.82 9.02
CA GLN A 172 8.43 -6.60 9.76
C GLN A 172 7.02 -6.46 9.15
N ALA A 173 6.64 -5.25 8.73
CA ALA A 173 5.37 -5.02 8.07
C ALA A 173 5.29 -5.73 6.71
N ILE A 174 6.36 -5.70 5.92
CA ILE A 174 6.44 -6.44 4.64
C ILE A 174 6.30 -7.94 4.89
N THR A 175 6.99 -8.50 5.89
CA THR A 175 6.89 -9.92 6.24
C THR A 175 5.47 -10.34 6.64
N GLN A 176 4.77 -9.49 7.40
CA GLN A 176 3.38 -9.77 7.77
C GLN A 176 2.48 -9.79 6.53
N ILE A 177 2.63 -8.78 5.64
CA ILE A 177 1.84 -8.67 4.41
C ILE A 177 2.13 -9.85 3.46
N THR A 178 3.38 -10.30 3.34
CA THR A 178 3.73 -11.45 2.47
C THR A 178 3.16 -12.76 2.99
N GLN A 179 3.11 -12.97 4.31
CA GLN A 179 2.44 -14.13 4.91
C GLN A 179 0.93 -14.13 4.65
N GLU A 180 0.27 -12.99 4.89
CA GLU A 180 -1.16 -12.82 4.60
C GLU A 180 -1.46 -13.04 3.11
N LEU A 181 -0.64 -12.48 2.23
CA LEU A 181 -0.74 -12.66 0.78
C LEU A 181 -0.63 -14.13 0.38
N THR A 182 0.31 -14.87 0.97
CA THR A 182 0.49 -16.31 0.71
C THR A 182 -0.76 -17.11 1.10
N GLY A 183 -1.38 -16.79 2.25
CA GLY A 183 -2.64 -17.39 2.67
C GLY A 183 -3.77 -17.11 1.68
N MET A 184 -3.95 -15.85 1.30
CA MET A 184 -4.97 -15.44 0.33
C MET A 184 -4.80 -16.09 -1.05
N ILE A 185 -3.55 -16.27 -1.52
CA ILE A 185 -3.26 -16.96 -2.79
C ILE A 185 -3.69 -18.43 -2.73
N SER A 186 -3.43 -19.12 -1.61
CA SER A 186 -3.85 -20.51 -1.43
C SER A 186 -5.37 -20.65 -1.46
N GLU A 187 -6.10 -19.80 -0.73
CA GLU A 187 -7.57 -19.77 -0.72
C GLU A 187 -8.16 -19.45 -2.11
N LEU A 188 -7.54 -18.52 -2.84
CA LEU A 188 -7.94 -18.17 -4.20
C LEU A 188 -7.77 -19.36 -5.15
N ASN A 189 -6.65 -20.09 -5.04
CA ASN A 189 -6.40 -21.26 -5.87
C ASN A 189 -7.41 -22.38 -5.59
N GLU A 190 -7.69 -22.68 -4.33
CA GLU A 190 -8.71 -23.67 -3.93
C GLU A 190 -10.10 -23.28 -4.45
N SER A 191 -10.47 -22.01 -4.29
CA SER A 191 -11.74 -21.47 -4.80
C SER A 191 -11.84 -21.56 -6.32
N ALA A 192 -10.77 -21.23 -7.05
CA ALA A 192 -10.72 -21.34 -8.50
C ALA A 192 -10.88 -22.80 -8.96
N MET A 193 -10.22 -23.75 -8.29
CA MET A 193 -10.38 -25.17 -8.58
C MET A 193 -11.81 -25.66 -8.33
N ALA A 194 -12.42 -25.25 -7.21
CA ALA A 194 -13.81 -25.59 -6.89
C ALA A 194 -14.79 -25.05 -7.93
N ILE A 195 -14.65 -23.77 -8.31
CA ILE A 195 -15.50 -23.15 -9.34
C ILE A 195 -15.33 -23.87 -10.69
N SER A 196 -14.10 -24.17 -11.08
CA SER A 196 -13.82 -24.93 -12.31
C SER A 196 -14.51 -26.30 -12.30
N SER A 197 -14.49 -27.00 -11.17
CA SER A 197 -15.14 -28.31 -11.03
C SER A 197 -16.66 -28.20 -11.19
N VAL A 198 -17.30 -27.30 -10.45
CA VAL A 198 -18.76 -27.07 -10.51
C VAL A 198 -19.18 -26.62 -11.91
N ALA A 199 -18.39 -25.78 -12.57
CA ALA A 199 -18.66 -25.32 -13.92
C ALA A 199 -18.59 -26.46 -14.94
N LYS A 200 -17.61 -27.37 -14.83
CA LYS A 200 -17.53 -28.57 -15.68
C LYS A 200 -18.71 -29.51 -15.47
N GLU A 201 -19.10 -29.74 -14.22
CA GLU A 201 -20.27 -30.57 -13.86
C GLU A 201 -21.57 -29.96 -14.39
N THR A 202 -21.74 -28.65 -14.25
CA THR A 202 -22.90 -27.92 -14.79
C THR A 202 -22.97 -28.04 -16.31
N ALA A 203 -21.85 -27.88 -17.02
CA ALA A 203 -21.81 -28.04 -18.47
C ALA A 203 -22.20 -29.47 -18.89
N ALA A 204 -21.67 -30.49 -18.20
CA ALA A 204 -22.01 -31.89 -18.46
C ALA A 204 -23.50 -32.18 -18.20
N SER A 205 -24.07 -31.63 -17.13
CA SER A 205 -25.50 -31.78 -16.81
C SER A 205 -26.38 -31.11 -17.86
N GLN A 206 -26.00 -29.94 -18.39
CA GLN A 206 -26.71 -29.30 -19.49
C GLN A 206 -26.60 -30.09 -20.80
N ASP A 207 -25.43 -30.64 -21.11
CA ASP A 207 -25.26 -31.52 -22.28
C ASP A 207 -26.15 -32.78 -22.17
N GLN A 208 -26.38 -33.31 -20.96
CA GLN A 208 -27.35 -34.40 -20.73
C GLN A 208 -28.80 -33.93 -20.87
N ALA A 209 -29.16 -32.77 -20.30
CA ALA A 209 -30.48 -32.19 -20.45
C ALA A 209 -30.83 -31.98 -21.93
N GLN A 210 -29.85 -31.59 -22.74
CA GLN A 210 -29.98 -31.41 -24.18
C GLN A 210 -30.41 -32.68 -24.92
N VAL A 211 -29.84 -33.82 -24.54
CA VAL A 211 -30.21 -35.13 -25.10
C VAL A 211 -31.65 -35.46 -24.75
N LEU A 212 -32.04 -35.30 -23.48
CA LEU A 212 -33.40 -35.57 -23.01
C LEU A 212 -34.45 -34.66 -23.68
N LEU A 213 -34.13 -33.37 -23.89
CA LEU A 213 -35.01 -32.44 -24.60
C LEU A 213 -35.22 -32.85 -26.06
N THR A 214 -34.18 -33.38 -26.70
CA THR A 214 -34.23 -33.86 -28.08
C THR A 214 -35.12 -35.12 -28.18
N GLU A 215 -34.96 -36.05 -27.26
CA GLU A 215 -35.80 -37.26 -27.16
C GLU A 215 -37.28 -36.89 -26.93
N LEU A 216 -37.55 -36.01 -25.96
CA LEU A 216 -38.90 -35.55 -25.64
C LEU A 216 -39.57 -34.80 -26.80
N THR A 217 -38.80 -34.02 -27.57
CA THR A 217 -39.29 -33.38 -28.80
C THR A 217 -39.74 -34.43 -29.82
N GLY A 218 -38.99 -35.52 -29.96
CA GLY A 218 -39.37 -36.66 -30.81
C GLY A 218 -40.67 -37.34 -30.35
N GLU A 219 -40.81 -37.60 -29.05
CA GLU A 219 -42.02 -38.20 -28.48
C GLU A 219 -43.26 -37.33 -28.71
N ILE A 220 -43.15 -36.01 -28.53
CA ILE A 220 -44.26 -35.07 -28.78
C ILE A 220 -44.68 -35.06 -30.24
N GLN A 221 -43.72 -35.09 -31.17
CA GLN A 221 -44.03 -35.20 -32.60
C GLN A 221 -44.77 -36.51 -32.92
N GLN A 222 -44.42 -37.61 -32.26
CA GLN A 222 -45.11 -38.89 -32.42
C GLN A 222 -46.55 -38.83 -31.89
N ILE A 223 -46.78 -38.20 -30.73
CA ILE A 223 -48.13 -37.98 -30.19
C ILE A 223 -48.95 -37.11 -31.14
N GLY A 224 -48.35 -36.06 -31.72
CA GLY A 224 -49.00 -35.23 -32.74
C GLY A 224 -49.51 -36.05 -33.93
N LYS A 225 -48.67 -36.94 -34.48
CA LYS A 225 -49.05 -37.85 -35.58
C LYS A 225 -50.17 -38.82 -35.19
N MET A 226 -50.13 -39.38 -33.97
CA MET A 226 -51.21 -40.24 -33.47
C MET A 226 -52.52 -39.45 -33.35
N GLY A 227 -52.42 -38.20 -32.93
CA GLY A 227 -53.54 -37.29 -32.86
C GLY A 227 -54.19 -36.98 -34.22
N GLU A 228 -53.38 -36.78 -35.26
CA GLU A 228 -53.88 -36.62 -36.64
C GLU A 228 -54.65 -37.86 -37.10
N LEU A 229 -54.14 -39.06 -36.84
CA LEU A 229 -54.81 -40.32 -37.15
C LEU A 229 -56.17 -40.44 -36.41
N ILE A 230 -56.23 -40.06 -35.14
CA ILE A 230 -57.48 -40.05 -34.36
C ILE A 230 -58.50 -39.06 -34.94
N ARG A 231 -58.03 -37.91 -35.45
CA ARG A 231 -58.88 -36.94 -36.13
C ARG A 231 -59.48 -37.54 -37.40
N GLU A 232 -58.66 -38.20 -38.23
CA GLU A 232 -59.13 -38.89 -39.43
C GLU A 232 -60.17 -39.98 -39.11
N ILE A 233 -59.92 -40.79 -38.08
CA ILE A 233 -60.87 -41.82 -37.62
C ILE A 233 -62.18 -41.19 -37.13
N SER A 234 -62.11 -40.07 -36.41
CA SER A 234 -63.30 -39.34 -35.96
C SER A 234 -64.10 -38.78 -37.12
N ASP A 235 -63.42 -38.22 -38.13
CA ASP A 235 -64.07 -37.69 -39.34
C ASP A 235 -64.77 -38.81 -40.12
N GLN A 236 -64.11 -39.96 -40.29
CA GLN A 236 -64.72 -41.15 -40.89
C GLN A 236 -65.89 -41.69 -40.06
N SER A 237 -65.74 -41.79 -38.74
CA SER A 237 -66.80 -42.28 -37.85
C SER A 237 -68.02 -41.36 -37.88
N HIS A 238 -67.81 -40.04 -37.99
CA HIS A 238 -68.90 -39.08 -38.15
C HIS A 238 -69.66 -39.29 -39.47
N LEU A 239 -68.95 -39.55 -40.57
CA LEU A 239 -69.54 -39.87 -41.87
C LEU A 239 -70.31 -41.20 -41.85
N VAL A 240 -69.75 -42.24 -41.20
CA VAL A 240 -70.42 -43.54 -41.03
C VAL A 240 -71.69 -43.37 -40.20
N GLY A 241 -71.63 -42.63 -39.09
CA GLY A 241 -72.80 -42.32 -38.27
C GLY A 241 -73.85 -41.50 -39.02
N LEU A 242 -73.43 -40.58 -39.90
CA LEU A 242 -74.36 -39.84 -40.77
C LEU A 242 -75.06 -40.76 -41.77
N ASN A 243 -74.32 -41.64 -42.44
CA ASN A 243 -74.90 -42.61 -43.37
C ASN A 243 -75.86 -43.56 -42.66
N ALA A 244 -75.52 -44.02 -41.45
CA ALA A 244 -76.38 -44.87 -40.64
C ALA A 244 -77.68 -44.16 -40.22
N ALA A 245 -77.64 -42.87 -39.90
CA ALA A 245 -78.82 -42.07 -39.57
C ALA A 245 -79.74 -41.88 -40.80
N ILE A 246 -79.15 -41.68 -41.99
CA ILE A 246 -79.91 -41.62 -43.24
C ILE A 246 -80.66 -42.93 -43.48
N GLU A 247 -79.99 -44.07 -43.34
CA GLU A 247 -80.60 -45.40 -43.55
C GLU A 247 -81.67 -45.72 -42.48
N ALA A 248 -81.42 -45.32 -41.23
CA ALA A 248 -82.39 -45.44 -40.14
C ALA A 248 -83.65 -44.61 -40.39
N ALA A 249 -83.52 -43.39 -40.91
CA ALA A 249 -84.66 -42.57 -41.34
C ALA A 249 -85.43 -43.21 -42.51
N HIS A 250 -84.72 -43.87 -43.43
CA HIS A 250 -85.30 -44.53 -44.60
C HIS A 250 -86.12 -45.78 -44.22
N ALA A 251 -85.71 -46.52 -43.19
CA ALA A 251 -86.41 -47.68 -42.66
C ALA A 251 -87.67 -47.34 -41.83
N GLY A 252 -87.96 -46.05 -41.61
CA GLY A 252 -89.17 -45.59 -40.91
C GLY A 252 -89.28 -46.10 -39.47
N GLU A 253 -90.43 -46.68 -39.09
CA GLU A 253 -90.68 -47.18 -37.73
C GLU A 253 -89.68 -48.28 -37.30
N PHE A 254 -89.20 -49.10 -38.24
CA PHE A 254 -88.25 -50.18 -37.97
C PHE A 254 -86.81 -49.68 -37.76
N GLY A 255 -86.50 -48.45 -38.19
CA GLY A 255 -85.17 -47.84 -38.06
C GLY A 255 -84.92 -47.08 -36.74
N ARG A 256 -85.95 -46.90 -35.90
CA ARG A 256 -85.84 -46.07 -34.67
C ARG A 256 -84.73 -46.50 -33.72
N GLY A 257 -84.47 -47.80 -33.57
CA GLY A 257 -83.36 -48.29 -32.75
C GLY A 257 -81.99 -48.00 -33.36
N PHE A 258 -81.87 -48.07 -34.68
CA PHE A 258 -80.65 -47.74 -35.42
C PHE A 258 -80.35 -46.24 -35.41
N GLU A 259 -81.36 -45.38 -35.45
CA GLU A 259 -81.20 -43.92 -35.37
C GLU A 259 -80.54 -43.49 -34.05
N VAL A 260 -80.92 -44.12 -32.94
CA VAL A 260 -80.30 -43.86 -31.63
C VAL A 260 -78.81 -44.20 -31.65
N VAL A 261 -78.45 -45.35 -32.21
CA VAL A 261 -77.04 -45.77 -32.33
C VAL A 261 -76.26 -44.83 -33.25
N ALA A 262 -76.84 -44.45 -34.39
CA ALA A 262 -76.21 -43.54 -35.35
C ALA A 262 -75.95 -42.14 -34.75
N SER A 263 -76.92 -41.62 -33.99
CA SER A 263 -76.77 -40.37 -33.23
C SER A 263 -75.66 -40.45 -32.18
N GLU A 264 -75.57 -41.57 -31.44
CA GLU A 264 -74.53 -41.77 -30.44
C GLU A 264 -73.13 -41.86 -31.07
N VAL A 265 -72.99 -42.55 -32.21
CA VAL A 265 -71.74 -42.62 -32.98
C VAL A 265 -71.31 -41.23 -33.46
N ARG A 266 -72.25 -40.41 -33.98
CA ARG A 266 -71.93 -39.03 -34.41
C ARG A 266 -71.49 -38.17 -33.25
N LYS A 267 -72.12 -38.32 -32.08
CA LYS A 267 -71.79 -37.59 -30.85
C LYS A 267 -70.43 -37.99 -30.30
N LEU A 268 -70.10 -39.28 -30.32
CA LEU A 268 -68.77 -39.80 -29.96
C LEU A 268 -67.69 -39.28 -30.90
N ALA A 269 -67.94 -39.30 -32.22
CA ALA A 269 -67.04 -38.77 -33.23
C ALA A 269 -66.78 -37.26 -33.05
N ALA A 270 -67.82 -36.47 -32.79
CA ALA A 270 -67.68 -35.04 -32.51
C ALA A 270 -66.89 -34.79 -31.21
N SER A 271 -67.19 -35.54 -30.14
CA SER A 271 -66.48 -35.44 -28.87
C SER A 271 -65.00 -35.82 -29.00
N SER A 272 -64.68 -36.82 -29.83
CA SER A 272 -63.30 -37.24 -30.11
C SER A 272 -62.54 -36.19 -30.92
N ARG A 273 -63.20 -35.54 -31.89
CA ARG A 273 -62.63 -34.40 -32.63
C ARG A 273 -62.31 -33.21 -31.70
N ASP A 274 -63.22 -32.87 -30.79
CA ASP A 274 -63.02 -31.79 -29.81
C ASP A 274 -61.89 -32.10 -28.83
N ALA A 275 -61.84 -33.35 -28.34
CA ALA A 275 -60.75 -33.81 -27.48
C ALA A 275 -59.39 -33.73 -28.21
N GLN A 276 -59.36 -34.10 -29.49
CA GLN A 276 -58.16 -34.03 -30.30
C GLN A 276 -57.69 -32.59 -30.56
N GLY A 277 -58.61 -31.64 -30.76
CA GLY A 277 -58.27 -30.22 -30.84
C GLY A 277 -57.59 -29.70 -29.57
N LYS A 278 -58.07 -30.12 -28.39
CA LYS A 278 -57.45 -29.78 -27.11
C LYS A 278 -56.06 -30.41 -26.95
N ILE A 279 -55.88 -31.66 -27.36
CA ILE A 279 -54.57 -32.32 -27.36
C ILE A 279 -53.59 -31.55 -28.24
N GLN A 280 -53.98 -31.21 -29.47
CA GLN A 280 -53.14 -30.45 -30.39
C GLN A 280 -52.70 -29.10 -29.79
N SER A 281 -53.64 -28.34 -29.22
CA SER A 281 -53.32 -27.07 -28.57
C SER A 281 -52.37 -27.24 -27.38
N ASN A 282 -52.49 -28.33 -26.62
CA ASN A 282 -51.58 -28.60 -25.50
C ASN A 282 -50.18 -28.98 -26.01
N LEU A 283 -50.06 -29.78 -27.07
CA LEU A 283 -48.77 -30.13 -27.66
C LEU A 283 -48.03 -28.89 -28.19
N GLU A 284 -48.74 -27.97 -28.86
CA GLU A 284 -48.16 -26.70 -29.32
C GLU A 284 -47.62 -25.85 -28.16
N GLN A 285 -48.34 -25.78 -27.04
CA GLN A 285 -47.85 -25.09 -25.85
C GLN A 285 -46.63 -25.77 -25.23
N ILE A 286 -46.59 -27.11 -25.20
CA ILE A 286 -45.44 -27.87 -24.70
C ILE A 286 -44.22 -27.65 -25.60
N MET A 287 -44.38 -27.70 -26.93
CA MET A 287 -43.30 -27.42 -27.89
C MET A 287 -42.70 -26.03 -27.69
N LYS A 288 -43.54 -25.00 -27.48
CA LYS A 288 -43.06 -23.64 -27.20
C LYS A 288 -42.25 -23.56 -25.90
N LYS A 289 -42.71 -24.24 -24.84
CA LYS A 289 -41.99 -24.31 -23.57
C LYS A 289 -40.66 -25.05 -23.72
N LEU A 290 -40.64 -26.17 -24.46
CA LEU A 290 -39.41 -26.92 -24.74
C LEU A 290 -38.37 -26.09 -25.48
N SER A 291 -38.78 -25.35 -26.51
CA SER A 291 -37.88 -24.43 -27.21
C SER A 291 -37.27 -23.37 -26.29
N SER A 292 -38.01 -22.94 -25.26
CA SER A 292 -37.51 -21.97 -24.29
C SER A 292 -36.52 -22.61 -23.31
N VAL A 293 -36.81 -23.82 -22.82
CA VAL A 293 -35.90 -24.60 -21.95
C VAL A 293 -34.61 -24.97 -22.69
N GLN A 294 -34.73 -25.33 -23.96
CA GLN A 294 -33.62 -25.59 -24.87
C GLN A 294 -32.65 -24.41 -24.95
N GLN A 295 -33.17 -23.21 -25.21
CA GLN A 295 -32.36 -22.01 -25.30
C GLN A 295 -31.68 -21.67 -23.96
N GLU A 296 -32.38 -21.85 -22.83
CA GLU A 296 -31.83 -21.62 -21.50
C GLU A 296 -30.72 -22.63 -21.15
N SER A 297 -30.89 -23.90 -21.58
CA SER A 297 -29.89 -24.95 -21.43
C SER A 297 -28.60 -24.62 -22.20
N ASP A 298 -28.72 -24.20 -23.46
CA ASP A 298 -27.59 -23.77 -24.30
C ASP A 298 -26.88 -22.53 -23.72
N HIS A 299 -27.65 -21.58 -23.17
CA HIS A 299 -27.09 -20.41 -22.50
C HIS A 299 -26.30 -20.82 -21.25
N THR A 300 -26.86 -21.70 -20.42
CA THR A 300 -26.23 -22.21 -19.20
C THR A 300 -24.97 -23.02 -19.51
N SER A 301 -24.98 -23.89 -20.53
CA SER A 301 -23.80 -24.67 -20.94
C SER A 301 -22.65 -23.77 -21.39
N ARG A 302 -22.94 -22.73 -22.20
CA ARG A 302 -21.92 -21.74 -22.61
C ARG A 302 -21.37 -20.95 -21.43
N GLY A 303 -22.24 -20.50 -20.51
CA GLY A 303 -21.83 -19.81 -19.29
C GLY A 303 -20.90 -20.65 -18.42
N ALA A 304 -21.27 -21.91 -18.20
CA ALA A 304 -20.50 -22.87 -17.43
C ALA A 304 -19.11 -23.14 -18.07
N ARG A 305 -19.04 -23.36 -19.39
CA ARG A 305 -17.76 -23.55 -20.10
C ARG A 305 -16.86 -22.32 -20.00
N SER A 306 -17.43 -21.12 -20.13
CA SER A 306 -16.67 -19.86 -19.96
C SER A 306 -16.16 -19.71 -18.52
N GLN A 307 -16.98 -20.03 -17.53
CA GLN A 307 -16.60 -19.97 -16.12
C GLN A 307 -15.47 -20.94 -15.77
N ALA A 308 -15.46 -22.15 -16.35
CA ALA A 308 -14.37 -23.10 -16.20
C ALA A 308 -13.04 -22.55 -16.77
N SER A 309 -13.07 -21.91 -17.94
CA SER A 309 -11.89 -21.29 -18.55
C SER A 309 -11.32 -20.17 -17.69
N ARG A 310 -12.17 -19.25 -17.23
CA ARG A 310 -11.76 -18.13 -16.36
C ARG A 310 -11.20 -18.60 -15.02
N SER A 311 -11.73 -19.70 -14.50
CA SER A 311 -11.22 -20.32 -13.27
C SER A 311 -9.83 -20.92 -13.47
N ALA A 312 -9.55 -21.50 -14.65
CA ALA A 312 -8.21 -21.97 -14.99
C ALA A 312 -7.20 -20.81 -15.09
N GLU A 313 -7.61 -19.67 -15.66
CA GLU A 313 -6.79 -18.45 -15.69
C GLU A 313 -6.49 -17.92 -14.28
N LEU A 314 -7.48 -17.93 -13.37
CA LEU A 314 -7.28 -17.56 -11.96
C LEU A 314 -6.26 -18.46 -11.26
N ALA A 315 -6.26 -19.76 -11.54
CA ALA A 315 -5.27 -20.68 -10.97
C ALA A 315 -3.84 -20.36 -11.47
N VAL A 316 -3.67 -19.99 -12.75
CA VAL A 316 -2.38 -19.54 -13.29
C VAL A 316 -1.94 -18.20 -12.67
N PHE A 317 -2.89 -17.30 -12.44
CA PHE A 317 -2.59 -16.05 -11.73
C PHE A 317 -2.15 -16.30 -10.28
N ALA A 318 -2.80 -17.23 -9.58
CA ALA A 318 -2.43 -17.63 -8.23
C ALA A 318 -0.98 -18.13 -8.15
N THR A 319 -0.57 -19.02 -9.07
CA THR A 319 0.82 -19.53 -9.10
C THR A 319 1.84 -18.43 -9.44
N THR A 320 1.46 -17.46 -10.27
CA THR A 320 2.30 -16.29 -10.55
C THR A 320 2.49 -15.42 -9.31
N MET A 321 1.42 -15.23 -8.53
CA MET A 321 1.47 -14.47 -7.27
C MET A 321 2.25 -15.21 -6.19
N GLU A 322 2.17 -16.54 -6.14
CA GLU A 322 2.97 -17.36 -5.23
C GLU A 322 4.47 -17.19 -5.50
N LYS A 323 4.87 -17.18 -6.79
CA LYS A 323 6.24 -16.89 -7.18
C LYS A 323 6.69 -15.48 -6.74
N LEU A 324 5.84 -14.46 -6.93
CA LEU A 324 6.14 -13.10 -6.50
C LEU A 324 6.31 -13.01 -4.98
N SER A 325 5.47 -13.71 -4.20
CA SER A 325 5.61 -13.80 -2.75
C SER A 325 6.94 -14.43 -2.33
N LEU A 326 7.37 -15.47 -3.04
CA LEU A 326 8.68 -16.11 -2.81
C LEU A 326 9.84 -15.17 -3.16
N ASP A 327 9.74 -14.43 -4.27
CA ASP A 327 10.76 -13.46 -4.67
C ASP A 327 10.89 -12.32 -3.64
N LEU A 328 9.77 -11.83 -3.10
CA LEU A 328 9.75 -10.85 -2.00
C LEU A 328 10.44 -11.39 -0.74
N LYS A 329 10.15 -12.63 -0.36
CA LYS A 329 10.79 -13.29 0.78
C LYS A 329 12.31 -13.49 0.59
N ASN A 330 12.75 -13.71 -0.66
CA ASN A 330 14.17 -13.85 -0.96
C ASN A 330 14.91 -12.51 -0.90
N LEU A 331 14.27 -11.40 -1.28
CA LEU A 331 14.84 -10.06 -1.13
C LEU A 331 15.09 -9.71 0.34
N GLU A 332 14.21 -10.13 1.25
CA GLU A 332 14.40 -9.98 2.70
C GLU A 332 15.61 -10.74 3.25
N GLN A 333 16.07 -11.81 2.59
CA GLN A 333 17.21 -12.62 3.05
C GLN A 333 18.57 -12.14 2.51
N GLN A 334 18.58 -11.16 1.60
CA GLN A 334 19.79 -10.66 0.96
C GLN A 334 20.34 -9.36 1.57
N GLU A 335 19.63 -8.74 2.52
CA GLU A 335 20.12 -7.62 3.35
C GLU A 335 20.58 -8.10 4.73
#